data_AF-A0A447QFE4-F1
#
_entry.id   AF-A0A447QFE4-F1
#
_cell.length_a   1.000
_cell.length_b   1.000
_cell.length_c   1.000
_cell.angle_alpha   90.00
_cell.angle_beta   90.00
_cell.angle_gamma   90.00
#
_symmetry.space_group_name_H-M   'P 1'
#
loop_
_entity.id
_entity.type
_entity.pdbx_description
1 polymer ?
#
loop_
_entity_poly.entity_id
_entity_poly.type
_entity_poly.pdbx_seq_one_letter_code
_entity_poly.pdbx_strand_id
1 'polypeptide(L)'
;MSISVFDLFKIGIGPSSSHTVGPMRAAQRFVRQLSERGVRDAVTRVRVDLFGSLSATGVGHGTDKATLMGLMGESPDTVDPRTIDPAIRAVCETGFLTLAGGAGVEFDWNRDLHFVDEVLAYHPNAMRLTAFDAQGVTYENTFYSIGGGFVLDESEATATAHLVPQVALPYDFNSGAELLAHCRRQGLRIAELMLENEKVWRDEADIRAGIAGLWQAMQDCVAQGLENEGVLPGG
;
A
#
# COMPACT_ATOMS: atom_id res chain seq x y z
N MET A 1 -13.47 7.95 15.56
CA MET A 1 -12.34 7.81 14.61
C MET A 1 -12.66 8.77 13.47
N SER A 2 -11.81 9.76 13.23
CA SER A 2 -12.03 10.73 12.15
C SER A 2 -11.51 10.14 10.84
N ILE A 3 -12.37 9.97 9.84
CA ILE A 3 -12.05 9.36 8.54
C ILE A 3 -12.23 10.43 7.46
N SER A 4 -11.22 10.61 6.62
CA SER A 4 -11.27 11.49 5.45
C SER A 4 -11.84 10.76 4.23
N VAL A 5 -12.42 11.50 3.28
CA VAL A 5 -12.77 11.01 1.94
C VAL A 5 -11.56 10.38 1.24
N PHE A 6 -10.36 10.90 1.48
CA PHE A 6 -9.10 10.38 0.93
C PHE A 6 -8.60 9.12 1.65
N ASP A 7 -9.17 8.77 2.80
CA ASP A 7 -8.95 7.46 3.43
C ASP A 7 -9.83 6.39 2.79
N LEU A 8 -11.03 6.78 2.31
CA LEU A 8 -11.97 5.91 1.63
C LEU A 8 -11.62 5.69 0.16
N PHE A 9 -11.26 6.76 -0.55
CA PHE A 9 -10.93 6.74 -1.97
C PHE A 9 -9.44 7.02 -2.16
N LYS A 10 -8.72 5.99 -2.63
CA LYS A 10 -7.28 6.06 -2.91
C LYS A 10 -7.03 5.56 -4.32
N ILE A 11 -6.22 6.31 -5.07
CA ILE A 11 -5.65 5.82 -6.32
C ILE A 11 -4.64 4.72 -5.96
N GLY A 12 -4.69 3.63 -6.71
CA GLY A 12 -3.85 2.46 -6.49
C GLY A 12 -3.89 1.56 -7.70
N ILE A 13 -3.14 0.47 -7.64
CA ILE A 13 -3.18 -0.60 -8.63
C ILE A 13 -4.07 -1.75 -8.18
N GLY A 14 -4.76 -2.35 -9.15
CA GLY A 14 -5.46 -3.61 -8.97
C GLY A 14 -4.50 -4.82 -8.92
N PRO A 15 -5.03 -6.01 -8.60
CA PRO A 15 -6.45 -6.31 -8.37
C PRO A 15 -6.92 -6.08 -6.92
N SER A 16 -6.01 -5.93 -5.93
CA SER A 16 -6.41 -5.94 -4.51
C SER A 16 -5.70 -4.88 -3.66
N SER A 17 -6.48 -4.13 -2.87
CA SER A 17 -5.91 -3.17 -1.93
C SER A 17 -5.12 -3.82 -0.79
N SER A 18 -5.51 -5.03 -0.36
CA SER A 18 -4.83 -5.74 0.74
C SER A 18 -3.70 -6.64 0.25
N HIS A 19 -3.80 -7.17 -0.97
CA HIS A 19 -2.82 -8.13 -1.51
C HIS A 19 -1.92 -7.52 -2.59
N THR A 20 -2.18 -6.29 -3.05
CA THR A 20 -1.34 -5.60 -4.05
C THR A 20 -0.84 -4.26 -3.48
N VAL A 21 -1.75 -3.34 -3.12
CA VAL A 21 -1.38 -1.99 -2.64
C VAL A 21 -0.64 -2.05 -1.30
N GLY A 22 -1.13 -2.85 -0.35
CA GLY A 22 -0.50 -3.02 0.96
C GLY A 22 0.94 -3.55 0.87
N PRO A 23 1.18 -4.71 0.26
CA PRO A 23 2.53 -5.29 0.11
C PRO A 23 3.53 -4.35 -0.58
N MET A 24 3.11 -3.62 -1.63
CA MET A 24 3.95 -2.63 -2.29
C MET A 24 4.34 -1.46 -1.36
N ARG A 25 3.40 -0.93 -0.57
CA ARG A 25 3.68 0.12 0.43
C ARG A 25 4.59 -0.38 1.55
N ALA A 26 4.38 -1.61 2.01
CA ALA A 26 5.21 -2.24 3.02
C ALA A 26 6.67 -2.37 2.54
N ALA A 27 6.87 -2.78 1.28
CA ALA A 27 8.18 -2.84 0.66
C ALA A 27 8.87 -1.48 0.53
N GLN A 28 8.16 -0.45 0.07
CA GLN A 28 8.70 0.92 0.05
C GLN A 28 9.12 1.39 1.45
N ARG A 29 8.27 1.15 2.46
CA ARG A 29 8.54 1.50 3.85
C ARG A 29 9.79 0.77 4.37
N PHE A 30 9.97 -0.50 4.01
CA PHE A 30 11.16 -1.26 4.37
C PHE A 30 12.45 -0.66 3.78
N VAL A 31 12.45 -0.28 2.50
CA VAL A 31 13.63 0.36 1.87
C VAL A 31 13.93 1.74 2.49
N ARG A 32 12.88 2.48 2.85
CA ARG A 32 13.04 3.73 3.62
C ARG A 32 13.68 3.45 4.98
N GLN A 33 13.22 2.44 5.71
CA GLN A 33 13.80 2.04 7.00
C GLN A 33 15.28 1.61 6.88
N LEU A 34 15.66 0.92 5.80
CA LEU A 34 17.08 0.60 5.52
C LEU A 34 17.92 1.87 5.33
N SER A 35 17.38 2.86 4.61
CA SER A 35 18.04 4.15 4.37
C SER A 35 18.19 4.96 5.66
N GLU A 36 17.12 5.06 6.46
CA GLU A 36 17.11 5.75 7.76
C GLU A 36 18.11 5.14 8.76
N ARG A 37 18.33 3.83 8.67
CA ARG A 37 19.31 3.09 9.48
C ARG A 37 20.75 3.21 8.94
N GLY A 38 20.94 3.76 7.74
CA GLY A 38 22.26 3.87 7.10
C GLY A 38 22.86 2.54 6.65
N VAL A 39 22.08 1.46 6.58
CA VAL A 39 22.56 0.12 6.19
C VAL A 39 22.26 -0.24 4.74
N ARG A 40 21.42 0.54 4.06
CA ARG A 40 20.94 0.26 2.71
C ARG A 40 22.06 0.00 1.69
N ASP A 41 23.13 0.79 1.74
CA ASP A 41 24.24 0.71 0.77
C ASP A 41 25.07 -0.57 0.91
N ALA A 42 25.03 -1.20 2.09
CA ALA A 42 25.71 -2.45 2.37
C ALA A 42 24.86 -3.68 2.01
N VAL A 43 23.57 -3.49 1.70
CA VAL A 43 22.67 -4.60 1.37
C VAL A 43 23.10 -5.24 0.06
N THR A 44 23.33 -6.55 0.09
CA THR A 44 23.73 -7.36 -1.06
C THR A 44 22.61 -8.29 -1.52
N ARG A 45 21.63 -8.57 -0.66
CA ARG A 45 20.50 -9.48 -0.93
C ARG A 45 19.29 -9.11 -0.08
N VAL A 46 18.10 -9.38 -0.59
CA VAL A 46 16.84 -9.28 0.17
C VAL A 46 16.05 -10.58 0.07
N ARG A 47 15.26 -10.89 1.10
CA ARG A 47 14.29 -12.00 1.13
C ARG A 47 12.92 -11.45 1.48
N VAL A 48 11.91 -12.01 0.82
CA VAL A 48 10.48 -11.74 1.00
C VAL A 48 9.82 -13.02 1.47
N ASP A 49 9.21 -12.99 2.65
CA ASP A 49 8.40 -14.08 3.17
C ASP A 49 6.94 -13.59 3.27
N LEU A 50 6.04 -14.18 2.48
CA LEU A 50 4.60 -13.89 2.48
C LEU A 50 3.87 -14.92 3.33
N PHE A 51 3.07 -14.49 4.30
CA PHE A 51 2.41 -15.36 5.28
C PHE A 51 0.89 -15.40 5.10
N GLY A 52 0.28 -16.48 5.59
CA GLY A 52 -1.16 -16.64 5.72
C GLY A 52 -1.92 -16.38 4.42
N SER A 53 -2.86 -15.43 4.44
CA SER A 53 -3.68 -15.13 3.26
C SER A 53 -2.90 -14.47 2.13
N LEU A 54 -1.83 -13.71 2.44
CA LEU A 54 -0.92 -13.19 1.40
C LEU A 54 -0.19 -14.32 0.70
N SER A 55 0.17 -15.39 1.43
CA SER A 55 0.75 -16.59 0.84
C SER A 55 -0.27 -17.29 -0.08
N ALA A 56 -1.42 -17.65 0.49
CA ALA A 56 -2.41 -18.52 -0.15
C ALA A 56 -2.98 -17.94 -1.46
N THR A 57 -3.09 -16.62 -1.57
CA THR A 57 -3.71 -15.97 -2.73
C THR A 57 -2.77 -14.99 -3.45
N GLY A 58 -1.50 -14.93 -3.04
CA GLY A 58 -0.57 -13.89 -3.46
C GLY A 58 -0.31 -13.88 -4.96
N VAL A 59 -0.12 -15.05 -5.58
CA VAL A 59 0.15 -15.15 -7.03
C VAL A 59 -1.03 -14.62 -7.85
N GLY A 60 -2.26 -15.00 -7.49
CA GLY A 60 -3.47 -14.52 -8.19
C GLY A 60 -3.73 -13.03 -8.02
N HIS A 61 -3.26 -12.44 -6.92
CA HIS A 61 -3.38 -11.01 -6.63
C HIS A 61 -2.13 -10.18 -7.00
N GLY A 62 -1.09 -10.82 -7.55
CA GLY A 62 0.18 -10.16 -7.87
C GLY A 62 0.94 -9.62 -6.66
N THR A 63 0.77 -10.21 -5.48
CA THR A 63 1.47 -9.80 -4.24
C THR A 63 2.98 -9.88 -4.37
N ASP A 64 3.47 -10.94 -5.01
CA ASP A 64 4.86 -11.13 -5.36
C ASP A 64 5.41 -9.94 -6.17
N LYS A 65 4.78 -9.65 -7.30
CA LYS A 65 5.17 -8.55 -8.20
C LYS A 65 5.08 -7.21 -7.50
N ALA A 66 3.98 -6.96 -6.78
CA ALA A 66 3.74 -5.70 -6.08
C ALA A 66 4.80 -5.43 -5.01
N THR A 67 5.20 -6.46 -4.23
CA THR A 67 6.28 -6.35 -3.25
C THR A 67 7.60 -5.97 -3.92
N LEU A 68 7.97 -6.65 -5.01
CA LEU A 68 9.22 -6.35 -5.74
C LEU A 68 9.22 -4.93 -6.32
N MET A 69 8.12 -4.51 -6.94
CA MET A 69 7.97 -3.14 -7.44
C MET A 69 8.13 -2.11 -6.32
N GLY A 70 7.55 -2.37 -5.14
CA GLY A 70 7.73 -1.51 -3.97
C GLY A 70 9.18 -1.45 -3.47
N LEU A 71 9.91 -2.57 -3.50
CA LEU A 71 11.35 -2.60 -3.18
C LEU A 71 12.18 -1.78 -4.20
N MET A 72 11.74 -1.75 -5.46
CA MET A 72 12.34 -0.94 -6.53
C MET A 72 12.00 0.55 -6.43
N GLY A 73 11.09 0.93 -5.51
CA GLY A 73 10.71 2.31 -5.23
C GLY A 73 9.44 2.77 -5.93
N GLU A 74 8.78 1.89 -6.69
CA GLU A 74 7.53 2.20 -7.35
C GLU A 74 6.39 2.33 -6.32
N SER A 75 5.43 3.22 -6.59
CA SER A 75 4.30 3.49 -5.69
C SER A 75 2.97 3.05 -6.30
N PRO A 76 2.04 2.46 -5.52
CA PRO A 76 0.76 2.00 -6.07
C PRO A 76 -0.06 3.10 -6.75
N ASP A 77 0.07 4.34 -6.30
CA ASP A 77 -0.65 5.51 -6.79
C ASP A 77 -0.06 6.11 -8.07
N THR A 78 1.18 5.77 -8.43
CA THR A 78 1.89 6.37 -9.58
C THR A 78 2.52 5.37 -10.53
N VAL A 79 2.64 4.10 -10.15
CA VAL A 79 3.26 3.06 -10.99
C VAL A 79 2.43 2.88 -12.27
N ASP A 80 3.13 2.79 -13.40
CA ASP A 80 2.51 2.39 -14.67
C ASP A 80 2.32 0.86 -14.67
N PRO A 81 1.09 0.33 -14.70
CA PRO A 81 0.87 -1.11 -14.68
C PRO A 81 1.57 -1.88 -15.81
N ARG A 82 1.86 -1.20 -16.93
CA ARG A 82 2.51 -1.80 -18.11
C ARG A 82 4.00 -2.08 -17.89
N THR A 83 4.63 -1.46 -16.89
CA THR A 83 6.06 -1.65 -16.59
C THR A 83 6.32 -2.80 -15.63
N ILE A 84 5.29 -3.27 -14.91
CA ILE A 84 5.41 -4.32 -13.88
C ILE A 84 5.98 -5.61 -14.46
N ASP A 85 5.32 -6.20 -15.46
CA ASP A 85 5.76 -7.48 -16.04
C ASP A 85 7.15 -7.41 -16.69
N PRO A 86 7.50 -6.37 -17.46
CA PRO A 86 8.87 -6.17 -17.95
C PRO A 86 9.91 -6.07 -16.83
N ALA A 87 9.63 -5.32 -15.76
CA ALA A 87 10.55 -5.16 -14.63
C ALA A 87 10.79 -6.49 -13.90
N ILE A 88 9.71 -7.23 -13.60
CA ILE A 88 9.78 -8.54 -12.96
C ILE A 88 10.56 -9.54 -13.82
N ARG A 89 10.34 -9.55 -15.14
CA ARG A 89 11.10 -10.40 -16.06
C ARG A 89 12.61 -10.10 -16.01
N ALA A 90 12.97 -8.82 -15.98
CA ALA A 90 14.37 -8.41 -15.89
C ALA A 90 15.03 -8.91 -14.59
N VAL A 91 14.32 -8.88 -13.45
CA VAL A 91 14.81 -9.45 -12.19
C VAL A 91 15.06 -10.96 -12.33
N CYS A 92 14.10 -11.71 -12.88
CA CYS A 92 14.23 -13.15 -13.08
C CYS A 92 15.36 -13.54 -14.05
N GLU A 93 15.60 -12.74 -15.10
CA GLU A 93 16.64 -13.00 -16.10
C GLU A 93 18.04 -12.63 -15.60
N THR A 94 18.16 -11.55 -14.82
CA THR A 94 19.46 -11.05 -14.36
C THR A 94 19.87 -11.59 -12.99
N GLY A 95 18.92 -12.01 -12.17
CA GLY A 95 19.14 -12.34 -10.76
C GLY A 95 19.42 -11.13 -9.88
N PHE A 96 19.10 -9.91 -10.36
CA PHE A 96 19.32 -8.66 -9.64
C PHE A 96 18.04 -7.82 -9.54
N LEU A 97 17.79 -7.32 -8.34
CA LEU A 97 16.73 -6.38 -8.01
C LEU A 97 17.35 -5.01 -7.68
N THR A 98 16.96 -3.95 -8.37
CA THR A 98 17.43 -2.59 -8.02
C THR A 98 16.64 -2.06 -6.83
N LEU A 99 17.28 -1.89 -5.66
CA LEU A 99 16.60 -1.25 -4.53
C LEU A 99 16.41 0.25 -4.76
N ALA A 100 15.33 0.82 -4.24
CA ALA A 100 15.03 2.24 -4.39
C ALA A 100 16.22 3.14 -3.99
N GLY A 101 16.62 3.98 -4.93
CA GLY A 101 17.74 4.92 -4.81
C GLY A 101 19.13 4.29 -4.76
N GLY A 102 19.26 2.96 -4.89
CA GLY A 102 20.47 2.19 -4.58
C GLY A 102 21.01 1.34 -5.73
N ALA A 103 21.94 0.45 -5.41
CA ALA A 103 22.49 -0.51 -6.36
C ALA A 103 21.58 -1.74 -6.53
N GLY A 104 21.85 -2.52 -7.56
CA GLY A 104 21.27 -3.85 -7.73
C GLY A 104 21.75 -4.80 -6.63
N VAL A 105 20.80 -5.47 -5.98
CA VAL A 105 21.05 -6.53 -5.00
C VAL A 105 20.69 -7.88 -5.59
N GLU A 106 21.38 -8.93 -5.17
CA GLU A 106 21.09 -10.28 -5.62
C GLU A 106 19.66 -10.68 -5.20
N PHE A 107 18.91 -11.23 -6.14
CA PHE A 107 17.57 -11.73 -5.92
C PHE A 107 17.30 -12.94 -6.81
N ASP A 108 17.29 -14.12 -6.20
CA ASP A 108 16.86 -15.36 -6.85
C ASP A 108 15.40 -15.64 -6.47
N TRP A 109 14.52 -15.69 -7.46
CA TRP A 109 13.08 -15.85 -7.25
C TRP A 109 12.72 -17.07 -6.39
N ASN A 110 13.39 -18.21 -6.58
CA ASN A 110 13.06 -19.44 -5.85
C ASN A 110 13.68 -19.47 -4.45
N ARG A 111 14.82 -18.79 -4.27
CA ARG A 111 15.52 -18.73 -2.98
C ARG A 111 15.00 -17.61 -2.08
N ASP A 112 14.55 -16.51 -2.66
CA ASP A 112 14.36 -15.24 -1.95
C ASP A 112 12.90 -14.79 -1.86
N LEU A 113 11.96 -15.45 -2.55
CA LEU A 113 10.53 -15.22 -2.41
C LEU A 113 9.83 -16.48 -1.89
N HIS A 114 9.37 -16.44 -0.64
CA HIS A 114 8.74 -17.57 0.04
C HIS A 114 7.26 -17.32 0.27
N PHE A 115 6.46 -18.33 -0.03
CA PHE A 115 5.04 -18.42 0.30
C PHE A 115 4.91 -19.36 1.50
N VAL A 116 4.54 -18.80 2.65
CA VAL A 116 4.53 -19.47 3.95
C VAL A 116 3.09 -19.63 4.44
N ASP A 117 2.66 -20.87 4.67
CA ASP A 117 1.28 -21.19 5.08
C ASP A 117 0.95 -20.73 6.52
N GLU A 118 1.97 -20.44 7.33
CA GLU A 118 1.80 -19.98 8.69
C GLU A 118 1.04 -18.65 8.74
N VAL A 119 0.07 -18.57 9.66
CA VAL A 119 -0.67 -17.33 9.97
C VAL A 119 -0.06 -16.70 11.21
N LEU A 120 0.51 -15.50 11.07
CA LEU A 120 1.06 -14.78 12.21
C LEU A 120 -0.04 -14.26 13.15
N ALA A 121 0.31 -14.14 14.44
CA ALA A 121 -0.66 -13.91 15.51
C ALA A 121 -1.49 -12.62 15.40
N TYR A 122 -0.93 -11.55 14.81
CA TYR A 122 -1.59 -10.24 14.75
C TYR A 122 -2.64 -10.16 13.63
N HIS A 123 -2.29 -10.57 12.41
CA HIS A 123 -3.17 -10.44 11.25
C HIS A 123 -2.78 -11.46 10.16
N PRO A 124 -3.76 -12.05 9.44
CA PRO A 124 -3.50 -13.10 8.45
C PRO A 124 -2.80 -12.63 7.17
N ASN A 125 -2.84 -11.33 6.89
CA ASN A 125 -2.07 -10.73 5.80
C ASN A 125 -0.77 -10.18 6.37
N ALA A 126 0.28 -11.01 6.42
CA ALA A 126 1.57 -10.60 6.94
C ALA A 126 2.69 -10.86 5.93
N MET A 127 3.69 -10.00 5.94
CA MET A 127 4.88 -10.09 5.10
C MET A 127 6.11 -9.76 5.94
N ARG A 128 7.13 -10.58 5.88
CA ARG A 128 8.44 -10.29 6.47
C ARG A 128 9.43 -9.99 5.37
N LEU A 129 10.20 -8.93 5.57
CA LEU A 129 11.26 -8.51 4.67
C LEU A 129 12.58 -8.57 5.45
N THR A 130 13.53 -9.31 4.91
CA THR A 130 14.88 -9.48 5.50
C THR A 130 15.92 -8.96 4.50
N ALA A 131 16.79 -8.06 4.96
CA ALA A 131 17.93 -7.56 4.19
C ALA A 131 19.23 -8.18 4.72
N PHE A 132 20.11 -8.53 3.79
CA PHE A 132 21.39 -9.16 4.08
C PHE A 132 22.54 -8.32 3.54
N ASP A 133 23.66 -8.32 4.26
CA ASP A 133 24.97 -7.85 3.81
C ASP A 133 25.97 -9.03 3.78
N ALA A 134 27.27 -8.72 3.67
CA ALA A 134 28.32 -9.75 3.67
C ALA A 134 28.50 -10.47 5.02
N GLN A 135 27.95 -9.94 6.12
CA GLN A 135 28.05 -10.49 7.47
C GLN A 135 26.80 -11.28 7.88
N GLY A 136 25.67 -11.08 7.19
CA GLY A 136 24.43 -11.81 7.43
C GLY A 136 23.22 -10.90 7.39
N VAL A 137 22.25 -11.12 8.27
CA VAL A 137 21.05 -10.28 8.36
C VAL A 137 21.43 -8.92 8.94
N THR A 138 21.18 -7.86 8.19
CA THR A 138 21.42 -6.47 8.63
C THR A 138 20.16 -5.85 9.21
N TYR A 139 18.99 -6.20 8.66
CA TYR A 139 17.70 -5.74 9.13
C TYR A 139 16.58 -6.71 8.73
N GLU A 140 15.60 -6.84 9.62
CA GLU A 140 14.38 -7.61 9.39
C GLU A 140 13.19 -6.84 9.97
N ASN A 141 12.06 -6.85 9.26
CA ASN A 141 10.82 -6.30 9.78
C ASN A 141 9.62 -7.07 9.24
N THR A 142 8.56 -7.16 10.05
CA THR A 142 7.28 -7.75 9.67
C THR A 142 6.24 -6.65 9.48
N PHE A 143 5.48 -6.74 8.40
CA PHE A 143 4.42 -5.81 8.03
C PHE A 143 3.09 -6.54 7.88
N TYR A 144 2.00 -5.85 8.21
CA TYR A 144 0.64 -6.37 8.16
C TYR A 144 -0.22 -5.50 7.24
N SER A 145 -0.84 -6.10 6.22
CA SER A 145 -1.80 -5.39 5.38
C SER A 145 -3.24 -5.60 5.86
N ILE A 146 -3.76 -4.58 6.53
CA ILE A 146 -5.00 -4.62 7.31
C ILE A 146 -6.23 -4.08 6.56
N GLY A 147 -6.12 -3.87 5.25
CA GLY A 147 -7.22 -3.39 4.39
C GLY A 147 -7.12 -1.92 4.01
N GLY A 148 -7.83 -1.51 2.94
CA GLY A 148 -7.83 -0.11 2.44
C GLY A 148 -6.45 0.43 2.02
N GLY A 149 -5.49 -0.45 1.72
CA GLY A 149 -4.10 -0.10 1.43
C GLY A 149 -3.30 0.39 2.66
N PHE A 150 -3.82 0.21 3.87
CA PHE A 150 -3.09 0.51 5.11
C PHE A 150 -2.14 -0.63 5.48
N VAL A 151 -1.00 -0.26 6.03
CA VAL A 151 0.08 -1.17 6.44
C VAL A 151 0.57 -0.75 7.80
N LEU A 152 0.66 -1.71 8.72
CA LEU A 152 1.33 -1.56 10.01
C LEU A 152 2.62 -2.36 9.99
N ASP A 153 3.67 -1.88 10.63
CA ASP A 153 4.83 -2.72 10.95
C ASP A 153 4.70 -3.38 12.33
N GLU A 154 5.63 -4.28 12.67
CA GLU A 154 5.62 -5.05 13.91
C GLU A 154 5.61 -4.16 15.16
N SER A 155 6.24 -2.99 15.10
CA SER A 155 6.25 -2.05 16.22
C SER A 155 4.91 -1.33 16.41
N GLU A 156 4.15 -1.18 15.33
CA GLU A 156 2.82 -0.56 15.33
C GLU A 156 1.69 -1.57 15.62
N ALA A 157 1.95 -2.86 15.39
CA ALA A 157 1.01 -3.98 15.52
C ALA A 157 0.66 -4.30 17.00
N THR A 158 0.08 -3.31 17.69
CA THR A 158 -0.39 -3.40 19.07
C THR A 158 -1.91 -3.54 19.12
N ALA A 159 -2.45 -4.07 20.23
CA ALA A 159 -3.89 -4.19 20.43
C ALA A 159 -4.63 -2.82 20.41
N THR A 160 -3.89 -1.71 20.54
CA THR A 160 -4.39 -0.33 20.56
C THR A 160 -3.98 0.48 19.33
N ALA A 161 -3.53 -0.17 18.25
CA ALA A 161 -3.12 0.53 17.04
C ALA A 161 -4.29 1.34 16.45
N HIS A 162 -4.19 2.66 16.47
CA HIS A 162 -5.12 3.53 15.78
C HIS A 162 -4.68 3.68 14.32
N LEU A 163 -5.50 3.17 13.39
CA LEU A 163 -5.19 3.15 11.95
C LEU A 163 -5.14 4.54 11.33
N VAL A 164 -5.83 5.51 11.94
CA VAL A 164 -5.93 6.89 11.49
C VAL A 164 -5.78 7.78 12.72
N PRO A 165 -4.97 8.86 12.66
CA PRO A 165 -4.86 9.83 13.74
C PRO A 165 -6.22 10.39 14.12
N GLN A 166 -6.52 10.44 15.42
CA GLN A 166 -7.76 11.04 15.89
C GLN A 166 -7.62 12.56 15.84
N VAL A 167 -8.39 13.19 14.96
CA VAL A 167 -8.48 14.64 14.85
C VAL A 167 -9.87 15.08 15.24
N ALA A 168 -9.96 16.14 16.04
CA ALA A 168 -11.23 16.70 16.46
C ALA A 168 -11.92 17.36 15.26
N LEU A 169 -13.10 16.86 14.88
CA LEU A 169 -13.88 17.40 13.77
C LEU A 169 -14.82 18.52 14.27
N PRO A 170 -14.97 19.63 13.51
CA PRO A 170 -15.94 20.68 13.80
C PRO A 170 -17.36 20.15 13.95
N TYR A 171 -17.71 19.16 13.13
CA TYR A 171 -19.01 18.51 13.10
C TYR A 171 -18.84 16.99 13.19
N ASP A 172 -18.34 16.51 14.34
CA ASP A 172 -18.20 15.06 14.60
C ASP A 172 -19.56 14.35 14.72
N PHE A 173 -19.67 13.14 14.20
CA PHE A 173 -20.89 12.33 14.25
C PHE A 173 -20.57 10.83 14.21
N ASN A 174 -21.36 10.04 14.92
CA ASN A 174 -21.26 8.58 14.97
C ASN A 174 -22.54 7.87 14.49
N SER A 175 -23.53 8.64 14.01
CA SER A 175 -24.76 8.10 13.42
C SER A 175 -25.34 8.99 12.33
N GLY A 176 -26.16 8.41 11.46
CA GLY A 176 -26.90 9.19 10.46
C GLY A 176 -27.86 10.21 11.09
N ALA A 177 -28.41 9.91 12.27
CA ALA A 177 -29.28 10.84 12.99
C ALA A 177 -28.51 12.08 13.47
N GLU A 178 -27.30 11.89 14.00
CA GLU A 178 -26.41 12.98 14.41
C GLU A 178 -25.98 13.82 13.21
N LEU A 179 -25.53 13.20 12.11
CA LEU A 179 -25.17 13.89 10.87
C LEU A 179 -26.31 14.81 10.40
N LEU A 180 -27.53 14.27 10.30
CA LEU A 180 -28.69 15.05 9.88
C LEU A 180 -29.05 16.15 10.88
N ALA A 181 -28.81 15.94 12.18
CA ALA A 181 -29.00 16.97 13.19
C ALA A 181 -27.97 18.11 13.05
N HIS A 182 -26.71 17.81 12.74
CA HIS A 182 -25.72 18.84 12.42
C HIS A 182 -26.10 19.64 11.16
N CYS A 183 -26.47 18.96 10.06
CA CYS A 183 -26.95 19.61 8.84
C CYS A 183 -28.10 20.59 9.12
N ARG A 184 -29.12 20.16 9.88
CA ARG A 184 -30.26 21.02 10.24
C ARG A 184 -29.85 22.22 11.12
N ARG A 185 -28.98 22.01 12.11
CA ARG A 185 -28.53 23.09 13.01
C ARG A 185 -27.71 24.15 12.29
N GLN A 186 -26.87 23.74 11.34
CA GLN A 186 -25.94 24.65 10.63
C GLN A 186 -26.52 25.18 9.32
N GLY A 187 -27.65 24.66 8.85
CA GLY A 187 -28.20 25.00 7.54
C GLY A 187 -27.35 24.50 6.36
N LEU A 188 -26.54 23.46 6.58
CA LEU A 188 -25.62 22.89 5.59
C LEU A 188 -26.18 21.59 5.00
N ARG A 189 -25.92 21.36 3.70
CA ARG A 189 -26.06 20.05 3.07
C ARG A 189 -24.97 19.11 3.59
N ILE A 190 -25.17 17.80 3.44
CA ILE A 190 -24.18 16.79 3.86
C ILE A 190 -22.80 17.06 3.22
N ALA A 191 -22.76 17.35 1.92
CA ALA A 191 -21.50 17.62 1.23
C ALA A 191 -20.77 18.87 1.75
N GLU A 192 -21.52 19.91 2.12
CA GLU A 192 -20.95 21.15 2.68
C GLU A 192 -20.42 20.89 4.10
N LEU A 193 -21.18 20.17 4.94
CA LEU A 193 -20.72 19.75 6.26
C LEU A 193 -19.46 18.90 6.18
N MET A 194 -19.43 17.93 5.26
CA MET A 194 -18.24 17.09 5.05
C MET A 194 -17.05 17.90 4.55
N LEU A 195 -17.26 18.90 3.69
CA LEU A 195 -16.20 19.81 3.26
C LEU A 195 -15.62 20.61 4.43
N GLU A 196 -16.47 21.08 5.35
CA GLU A 196 -16.00 21.76 6.57
C GLU A 196 -15.22 20.83 7.51
N ASN A 197 -15.60 19.56 7.60
CA ASN A 197 -14.82 18.58 8.36
C ASN A 197 -13.47 18.26 7.69
N GLU A 198 -13.41 18.18 6.36
CA GLU A 198 -12.15 17.92 5.62
C GLU A 198 -11.13 19.04 5.79
N LYS A 199 -11.60 20.29 5.98
CA LYS A 199 -10.76 21.48 6.18
C LYS A 199 -9.83 21.38 7.38
N VAL A 200 -10.06 20.44 8.28
CA VAL A 200 -9.17 20.20 9.42
C VAL A 200 -7.82 19.61 8.97
N TRP A 201 -7.79 18.88 7.86
CA TRP A 201 -6.57 18.27 7.35
C TRP A 201 -5.91 19.05 6.22
N ARG A 202 -6.68 19.75 5.38
CA ARG A 202 -6.23 20.37 4.12
C ARG A 202 -7.06 21.59 3.78
N ASP A 203 -6.52 22.50 2.98
CA ASP A 203 -7.31 23.63 2.49
C ASP A 203 -8.36 23.21 1.46
N GLU A 204 -9.43 24.00 1.33
CA GLU A 204 -10.54 23.70 0.41
C GLU A 204 -10.08 23.50 -1.04
N ALA A 205 -9.11 24.28 -1.49
CA ALA A 205 -8.55 24.17 -2.83
C ALA A 205 -7.92 22.80 -3.06
N ASP A 206 -7.13 22.31 -2.09
CA ASP A 206 -6.49 20.99 -2.14
C ASP A 206 -7.51 19.85 -2.07
N ILE A 207 -8.56 20.01 -1.25
CA ILE A 207 -9.65 19.03 -1.18
C ILE A 207 -10.34 18.89 -2.53
N ARG A 208 -10.69 20.02 -3.16
CA ARG A 208 -11.35 20.02 -4.48
C ARG A 208 -10.44 19.46 -5.57
N ALA A 209 -9.16 19.84 -5.57
CA ALA A 209 -8.17 19.32 -6.51
C ALA A 209 -7.99 17.80 -6.35
N GLY A 210 -7.90 17.31 -5.11
CA GLY A 210 -7.80 15.89 -4.81
C GLY A 210 -9.01 15.09 -5.28
N ILE A 211 -10.23 15.58 -5.03
CA ILE A 211 -11.47 14.94 -5.51
C ILE A 211 -11.53 14.93 -7.04
N ALA A 212 -11.10 16.02 -7.71
CA ALA A 212 -11.01 16.06 -9.16
C ALA A 212 -9.99 15.05 -9.70
N GLY A 213 -8.85 14.87 -9.02
CA GLY A 213 -7.87 13.84 -9.35
C GLY A 213 -8.42 12.42 -9.22
N LEU A 214 -9.16 12.12 -8.15
CA LEU A 214 -9.87 10.84 -7.99
C LEU A 214 -10.85 10.59 -9.13
N TRP A 215 -11.64 11.61 -9.48
CA TRP A 215 -12.59 11.53 -10.59
C TRP A 215 -11.91 11.29 -11.93
N GLN A 216 -10.80 11.98 -12.19
CA GLN A 216 -10.03 11.77 -13.42
C GLN A 216 -9.50 10.34 -13.52
N ALA A 217 -8.93 9.81 -12.43
CA ALA A 217 -8.45 8.42 -12.39
C ALA A 217 -9.57 7.39 -12.65
N MET A 218 -10.78 7.63 -12.13
CA MET A 218 -11.95 6.79 -12.43
C MET A 218 -12.32 6.84 -13.92
N GLN A 219 -12.32 8.03 -14.52
CA GLN A 219 -12.61 8.18 -15.96
C GLN A 219 -11.54 7.50 -16.83
N ASP A 220 -10.27 7.66 -16.50
CA ASP A 220 -9.16 7.06 -17.23
C ASP A 220 -9.22 5.52 -17.13
N CYS A 221 -9.57 4.98 -15.95
CA CYS A 221 -9.79 3.54 -15.76
C CYS A 221 -10.92 3.01 -16.65
N VAL A 222 -12.05 3.74 -16.75
CA VAL A 222 -13.14 3.37 -17.65
C VAL A 222 -12.69 3.40 -19.12
N ALA A 223 -11.99 4.46 -19.54
CA ALA A 223 -11.49 4.59 -20.90
C ALA A 223 -10.53 3.44 -21.26
N GLN A 224 -9.57 3.14 -20.37
CA GLN A 224 -8.65 2.02 -20.54
C GLN A 224 -9.40 0.68 -20.63
N GLY A 225 -10.43 0.46 -19.82
CA GLY A 225 -11.24 -0.75 -19.88
C GLY A 225 -12.04 -0.90 -21.17
N LEU A 226 -12.35 0.20 -21.86
CA LEU A 226 -13.03 0.18 -23.17
C LEU A 226 -12.06 -0.06 -24.33
N GLU A 227 -10.78 0.31 -24.18
CA GLU A 227 -9.76 0.19 -25.24
C GLU A 227 -8.98 -1.13 -25.19
N ASN A 228 -8.75 -1.69 -23.99
CA ASN A 228 -7.90 -2.86 -23.81
C ASN A 228 -8.70 -4.17 -23.90
N GLU A 229 -8.52 -4.89 -25.00
CA GLU A 229 -9.07 -6.24 -25.19
C GLU A 229 -8.10 -7.33 -24.68
N GLY A 230 -8.64 -8.47 -24.25
CA GLY A 230 -7.83 -9.61 -23.80
C GLY A 230 -8.60 -10.59 -22.93
N VAL A 231 -7.92 -11.64 -22.49
CA VAL A 231 -8.43 -12.59 -21.49
C VAL A 231 -7.82 -12.21 -20.15
N LEU A 232 -8.65 -12.08 -19.11
CA LEU A 232 -8.17 -11.79 -17.77
C LEU A 232 -7.25 -12.93 -17.28
N PRO A 233 -6.15 -12.60 -16.57
CA PRO A 233 -5.29 -13.61 -15.96
C PRO A 233 -6.01 -14.28 -14.78
N GLY A 234 -5.49 -15.43 -14.34
CA GLY A 234 -5.99 -16.14 -13.14
C GLY A 234 -6.63 -17.51 -13.41
N GLY A 235 -6.88 -17.85 -14.68
CA GLY A 235 -7.43 -19.15 -15.10
C GLY A 235 -8.94 -19.13 -15.32
#